data_AF-A0AAU7F665-F1
#
_entry.id   AF-A0AAU7F665-F1
#
_cell.length_a   1.000
_cell.length_b   1.000
_cell.length_c   1.000
_cell.angle_alpha   90.00
_cell.angle_beta   90.00
_cell.angle_gamma   90.00
#
_symmetry.space_group_name_H-M   'P 1'
#
loop_
_entity.id
_entity.type
_entity.pdbx_description
1 polymer ?
#
loop_
_entity_poly.entity_id
_entity_poly.type
_entity_poly.pdbx_seq_one_letter_code
_entity_poly.pdbx_strand_id
1 'polypeptide(L)'
;MLEAVFSYFTTMIKLTQAGDLQGIAFWAVIYCWVIGWATVLIYWRVRHWPTVWGHLLDCSVRPLGGPEPVLSEQNYMAKVLYRYAVAGHEYQSQRIAPWQISASHNLRGLLHGQLRGITQQSGRVRVYYSPTCPEKSYLVRPGWLSLSIAHLIYILPTWWFVMRFYL
;
A
#
# COMPACT_ATOMS: atom_id res chain seq x y z
N MET A 1 2.19 4.13 -36.52
CA MET A 1 1.74 4.13 -35.11
C MET A 1 2.91 4.31 -34.15
N LEU A 2 3.95 3.46 -34.22
CA LEU A 2 5.13 3.57 -33.34
C LEU A 2 5.87 4.92 -33.46
N GLU A 3 6.02 5.44 -34.68
CA GLU A 3 6.66 6.73 -34.93
C GLU A 3 5.90 7.92 -34.33
N ALA A 4 4.57 7.91 -34.42
CA ALA A 4 3.72 8.93 -33.82
C ALA A 4 3.84 8.94 -32.30
N VAL A 5 3.92 7.75 -31.67
CA VAL A 5 4.17 7.62 -30.24
C VAL A 5 5.54 8.18 -29.88
N PHE A 6 6.60 7.76 -30.58
CA PHE A 6 7.96 8.24 -30.29
C PHE A 6 8.06 9.76 -30.43
N SER A 7 7.49 10.32 -31.51
CA SER A 7 7.43 11.76 -31.71
C SER A 7 6.73 12.46 -30.54
N TYR A 8 5.59 11.93 -30.09
CA TYR A 8 4.86 12.49 -28.96
C TYR A 8 5.69 12.50 -27.66
N PHE A 9 6.38 11.40 -27.36
CA PHE A 9 7.30 11.34 -26.21
C PHE A 9 8.41 12.37 -26.30
N THR A 10 9.03 12.54 -27.48
CA THR A 10 10.07 13.57 -27.67
C THR A 10 9.53 14.98 -27.46
N THR A 11 8.30 15.26 -27.88
CA THR A 11 7.63 16.54 -27.62
C THR A 11 7.40 16.74 -26.12
N MET A 12 6.92 15.73 -25.40
CA MET A 12 6.71 15.83 -23.95
C MET A 12 8.03 16.08 -23.21
N ILE A 13 9.14 15.45 -23.62
CA ILE A 13 10.47 15.71 -23.06
C ILE A 13 10.88 17.18 -23.26
N LYS A 14 10.71 17.71 -24.48
CA LYS A 14 11.04 19.11 -24.79
C LYS A 14 10.20 20.08 -23.96
N LEU A 15 8.91 19.80 -23.79
CA LEU A 15 8.01 20.60 -22.94
C LEU A 15 8.46 20.59 -21.48
N THR A 16 8.84 19.43 -20.94
CA THR A 16 9.38 19.33 -19.57
C THR A 16 10.66 20.14 -19.41
N GLN A 17 11.58 20.07 -20.38
CA GLN A 17 12.84 20.83 -20.36
C GLN A 17 12.59 22.35 -20.42
N ALA A 18 11.53 22.77 -21.11
CA ALA A 18 11.09 24.16 -21.16
C ALA A 18 10.36 24.62 -19.88
N GLY A 19 10.14 23.72 -18.91
CA GLY A 19 9.37 24.00 -17.70
C GLY A 19 7.86 24.08 -17.91
N ASP A 20 7.36 23.61 -19.06
CA ASP A 20 5.95 23.63 -19.38
C ASP A 20 5.17 22.62 -18.52
N LEU A 21 4.02 23.06 -18.01
CA LEU A 21 3.17 22.28 -17.11
C LEU A 21 2.68 20.98 -17.75
N GLN A 22 2.40 20.96 -19.06
CA GLN A 22 1.93 19.77 -19.77
C GLN A 22 3.00 18.68 -19.77
N GLY A 23 4.25 19.04 -20.07
CA GLY A 23 5.37 18.11 -20.05
C GLY A 23 5.61 17.55 -18.65
N ILE A 24 5.62 18.40 -17.62
CA ILE A 24 5.82 17.97 -16.22
C ILE A 24 4.68 17.04 -15.78
N ALA A 25 3.43 17.43 -16.06
CA ALA A 25 2.25 16.66 -15.70
C ALA A 25 2.23 15.28 -16.40
N PHE A 26 2.65 15.21 -17.66
CA PHE A 26 2.72 13.94 -18.39
C PHE A 26 3.62 12.92 -17.70
N TRP A 27 4.83 13.32 -17.31
CA TRP A 27 5.76 12.43 -16.59
C TRP A 27 5.30 12.09 -15.18
N ALA A 28 4.65 13.03 -14.49
CA ALA A 28 4.01 12.74 -13.21
C ALA A 28 2.93 11.65 -13.35
N VAL A 29 2.10 11.70 -14.40
CA VAL A 29 1.12 10.65 -14.70
C VAL A 29 1.80 9.32 -14.98
N ILE A 30 2.85 9.28 -15.82
CA ILE A 30 3.61 8.04 -16.08
C ILE A 30 4.15 7.45 -14.77
N TYR A 31 4.71 8.28 -13.90
CA TYR A 31 5.21 7.85 -12.60
C TYR A 31 4.08 7.25 -11.75
N CYS A 32 2.92 7.90 -11.68
CA CYS A 32 1.73 7.36 -11.00
C CYS A 32 1.29 6.01 -11.57
N TRP A 33 1.35 5.81 -12.89
CA TRP A 33 1.08 4.52 -13.52
C TRP A 33 2.05 3.44 -13.06
N VAL A 34 3.37 3.72 -13.06
CA VAL A 34 4.39 2.76 -12.63
C VAL A 34 4.17 2.34 -11.17
N ILE A 35 4.01 3.30 -10.25
CA ILE A 35 3.79 3.02 -8.83
C ILE A 35 2.45 2.34 -8.59
N GLY A 36 1.39 2.81 -9.26
CA GLY A 36 0.05 2.23 -9.16
C GLY A 36 0.02 0.77 -9.59
N TRP A 37 0.61 0.45 -10.75
CA TRP A 37 0.70 -0.93 -11.23
C TRP A 37 1.53 -1.82 -10.32
N ALA A 38 2.69 -1.36 -9.86
CA ALA A 38 3.50 -2.13 -8.91
C ALA A 38 2.70 -2.46 -7.64
N THR A 39 1.92 -1.50 -7.13
CA THR A 39 1.06 -1.68 -5.95
C THR A 39 -0.06 -2.68 -6.21
N VAL A 40 -0.77 -2.55 -7.34
CA VAL A 40 -1.83 -3.47 -7.76
C VAL A 40 -1.31 -4.89 -7.89
N LEU A 41 -0.14 -5.09 -8.51
CA LEU A 41 0.50 -6.39 -8.66
C LEU A 41 0.85 -7.01 -7.30
N ILE A 42 1.37 -6.23 -6.36
CA ILE A 42 1.65 -6.70 -4.99
C ILE A 42 0.35 -7.12 -4.30
N TYR A 43 -0.70 -6.30 -4.36
CA TYR A 43 -1.98 -6.59 -3.72
C TYR A 43 -2.65 -7.82 -4.31
N TRP A 44 -2.61 -7.94 -5.63
CA TRP A 44 -3.10 -9.11 -6.34
C TRP A 44 -2.34 -10.37 -5.94
N ARG A 45 -1.00 -10.31 -5.92
CA ARG A 45 -0.15 -11.45 -5.51
C ARG A 45 -0.43 -11.88 -4.06
N VAL A 46 -0.50 -10.93 -3.12
CA VAL A 46 -0.77 -11.22 -1.69
C VAL A 46 -2.14 -11.84 -1.49
N ARG A 47 -3.13 -11.49 -2.31
CA ARG A 47 -4.44 -12.14 -2.25
C ARG A 47 -4.39 -13.64 -2.56
N HIS A 48 -3.41 -14.12 -3.32
CA HIS A 48 -3.27 -15.54 -3.66
C HIS A 48 -2.32 -16.28 -2.71
N TRP A 49 -1.88 -15.65 -1.63
CA TRP A 49 -0.99 -16.29 -0.67
C TRP A 49 -1.70 -17.36 0.16
N PRO A 50 -1.03 -18.50 0.42
CA PRO A 50 -1.52 -19.52 1.33
C PRO A 50 -1.64 -18.96 2.75
N THR A 51 -2.47 -19.62 3.55
CA THR A 51 -2.77 -19.23 4.93
C THR A 51 -2.37 -20.29 5.92
N VAL A 52 -1.90 -19.86 7.09
CA VAL A 52 -1.65 -20.72 8.24
C VAL A 52 -2.16 -20.05 9.52
N TRP A 53 -2.51 -20.84 10.52
CA TRP A 53 -2.86 -20.32 11.84
C TRP A 53 -1.60 -20.12 12.68
N GLY A 54 -1.43 -18.90 13.20
CA GLY A 54 -0.36 -18.53 14.11
C GLY A 54 -0.88 -18.03 15.45
N HIS A 55 0.03 -17.62 16.32
CA HIS A 55 -0.27 -17.05 17.63
C HIS A 55 0.13 -15.57 17.67
N LEU A 56 -0.78 -14.74 18.14
CA LEU A 56 -0.52 -13.32 18.40
C LEU A 56 0.22 -13.22 19.74
N LEU A 57 1.39 -12.59 19.72
CA LEU A 57 2.25 -12.38 20.88
C LEU A 57 2.06 -10.97 21.46
N ASP A 58 1.95 -9.96 20.59
CA ASP A 58 1.68 -8.58 20.97
C ASP A 58 0.80 -7.91 19.91
N CYS A 59 -0.08 -7.02 20.34
CA CYS A 59 -0.88 -6.16 19.48
C CYS A 59 -1.15 -4.85 20.23
N SER A 60 -0.36 -3.83 19.90
CA SER A 60 -0.45 -2.52 20.53
C SER A 60 -0.51 -1.41 19.48
N VAL A 61 -1.25 -0.34 19.77
CA VAL A 61 -1.20 0.90 18.98
C VAL A 61 -0.27 1.85 19.72
N ARG A 62 0.88 2.19 19.12
CA ARG A 62 1.87 3.07 19.73
C ARG A 62 1.93 4.42 19.01
N PRO A 63 2.13 5.53 19.74
CA PRO A 63 2.48 6.79 19.10
C PRO A 63 3.80 6.64 18.35
N LEU A 64 3.88 7.25 17.17
CA LEU A 64 5.09 7.46 16.40
C LEU A 64 5.78 8.73 16.93
N GLY A 65 7.03 8.60 17.39
CA GLY A 65 7.81 9.73 17.92
C GLY A 65 7.59 10.00 19.40
N GLY A 66 8.07 11.15 19.86
CA GLY A 66 7.82 11.67 21.21
C GLY A 66 6.36 12.13 21.39
N PRO A 67 5.97 12.52 22.62
CA PRO A 67 4.70 13.17 22.85
C PRO A 67 4.69 14.53 22.16
N GLU A 68 3.83 14.70 21.16
CA GLU A 68 3.66 15.97 20.47
C GLU A 68 2.78 16.89 21.32
N PRO A 69 3.11 18.20 21.45
CA PRO A 69 2.30 19.15 22.22
C PRO A 69 0.86 19.29 21.70
N VAL A 70 0.64 19.00 20.41
CA VAL A 70 -0.67 19.02 19.77
C VAL A 70 -1.13 17.60 19.46
N LEU A 71 -2.18 17.12 20.13
CA LEU A 71 -2.70 15.75 19.98
C LEU A 71 -3.04 15.38 18.52
N SER A 72 -3.52 16.31 17.70
CA SER A 72 -3.83 16.04 16.29
C SER A 72 -2.60 15.77 15.41
N GLU A 73 -1.43 16.23 15.83
CA GLU A 73 -0.16 16.00 15.15
C GLU A 73 0.52 14.70 15.61
N GLN A 74 0.05 14.13 16.73
CA GLN A 74 0.50 12.82 17.17
C GLN A 74 0.04 11.75 16.17
N ASN A 75 1.02 11.15 15.50
CA ASN A 75 0.83 9.99 14.66
C ASN A 75 0.84 8.71 15.50
N TYR A 76 0.03 7.73 15.11
CA TYR A 76 -0.04 6.41 15.71
C TYR A 76 0.22 5.34 14.66
N MET A 77 0.83 4.24 15.08
CA MET A 77 1.04 3.05 14.27
C MET A 77 0.62 1.80 15.04
N ALA A 78 -0.10 0.91 14.37
CA ALA A 78 -0.38 -0.41 14.91
C ALA A 78 0.88 -1.28 14.81
N LYS A 79 1.35 -1.78 15.95
CA LYS A 79 2.44 -2.74 16.05
C LYS A 79 1.85 -4.09 16.45
N VAL A 80 2.16 -5.11 15.67
CA VAL A 80 1.81 -6.50 15.99
C VAL A 80 3.07 -7.32 16.06
N LEU A 81 3.02 -8.38 16.84
CA LEU A 81 4.03 -9.42 16.89
C LEU A 81 3.30 -10.75 16.87
N TYR A 82 3.63 -11.63 15.94
CA TYR A 82 3.03 -12.94 15.85
C TYR A 82 4.05 -13.99 15.43
N ARG A 83 3.79 -15.22 15.85
CA ARG A 83 4.55 -16.41 15.48
C ARG A 83 3.68 -17.39 14.70
N TYR A 84 4.26 -18.10 13.76
CA TYR A 84 3.59 -19.12 12.96
C TYR A 84 4.59 -20.17 12.48
N ALA A 85 4.11 -21.37 12.18
CA ALA A 85 4.96 -22.45 11.69
C ALA A 85 4.58 -22.79 10.24
N VAL A 86 5.58 -22.94 9.36
CA VAL A 86 5.41 -23.41 7.99
C VAL A 86 6.39 -24.56 7.77
N ALA A 87 5.88 -25.72 7.37
CA ALA A 87 6.68 -26.92 7.14
C ALA A 87 7.61 -27.29 8.32
N GLY A 88 7.14 -27.13 9.57
CA GLY A 88 7.91 -27.44 10.78
C GLY A 88 8.89 -26.36 11.23
N HIS A 89 9.09 -25.29 10.45
CA HIS A 89 9.92 -24.15 10.84
C HIS A 89 9.07 -23.03 11.44
N GLU A 90 9.49 -22.51 12.59
CA GLU A 90 8.85 -21.35 13.22
C GLU A 90 9.38 -20.04 12.66
N TYR A 91 8.46 -19.11 12.40
CA TYR A 91 8.73 -17.78 11.91
C TYR A 91 8.04 -16.74 12.79
N GLN A 92 8.64 -15.56 12.89
CA GLN A 92 8.11 -14.42 13.63
C GLN A 92 8.05 -13.19 12.73
N SER A 93 6.94 -12.46 12.77
CA SER A 93 6.76 -11.28 11.92
C SER A 93 5.99 -10.18 12.65
N GLN A 94 6.17 -8.96 12.15
CA GLN A 94 5.58 -7.72 12.67
C GLN A 94 4.66 -7.03 11.66
N ARG A 95 4.49 -7.60 10.47
CA ARG A 95 3.79 -6.95 9.35
C ARG A 95 2.30 -7.26 9.39
N ILE A 96 1.49 -6.21 9.44
CA ILE A 96 0.01 -6.29 9.42
C ILE A 96 -0.49 -6.43 7.99
N ALA A 97 -0.08 -5.53 7.11
CA ALA A 97 -0.51 -5.44 5.72
C ALA A 97 0.67 -5.07 4.81
N PRO A 98 0.55 -5.25 3.48
CA PRO A 98 1.60 -4.86 2.53
C PRO A 98 1.95 -3.37 2.59
N TRP A 99 0.96 -2.53 2.93
CA TRP A 99 1.18 -1.11 3.19
C TRP A 99 0.85 -0.81 4.65
N GLN A 100 1.83 -0.26 5.37
CA GLN A 100 1.64 0.20 6.74
C GLN A 100 1.05 1.61 6.70
N ILE A 101 -0.12 1.78 7.30
CA ILE A 101 -0.76 3.08 7.43
C ILE A 101 -0.35 3.64 8.79
N SER A 102 0.29 4.80 8.79
CA SER A 102 0.36 5.66 9.98
C SER A 102 -0.82 6.61 9.92
N ALA A 103 -1.52 6.78 11.05
CA ALA A 103 -2.65 7.69 11.12
C ALA A 103 -2.44 8.71 12.23
N SER A 104 -2.80 9.96 11.98
CA SER A 104 -2.91 10.98 13.03
C SER A 104 -4.01 10.61 14.01
N HIS A 105 -4.05 11.26 15.17
CA HIS A 105 -5.05 11.02 16.21
C HIS A 105 -6.50 11.04 15.68
N ASN A 106 -6.81 11.98 14.78
CA ASN A 106 -8.14 12.12 14.16
C ASN A 106 -8.50 10.96 13.22
N LEU A 107 -7.51 10.26 12.68
CA LEU A 107 -7.67 9.11 11.78
C LEU A 107 -7.38 7.77 12.47
N ARG A 108 -7.27 7.76 13.80
CA ARG A 108 -7.05 6.53 14.60
C ARG A 108 -8.14 5.48 14.38
N GLY A 109 -9.35 5.90 14.00
CA GLY A 109 -10.44 5.00 13.59
C GLY A 109 -10.07 4.09 12.41
N LEU A 110 -9.25 4.57 11.47
CA LEU A 110 -8.75 3.75 10.35
C LEU A 110 -7.80 2.65 10.82
N LEU A 111 -6.94 2.93 11.83
CA LEU A 111 -6.07 1.92 12.43
C LEU A 111 -6.88 0.83 13.12
N HIS A 112 -7.95 1.19 13.82
CA HIS A 112 -8.88 0.21 14.39
C HIS A 112 -9.58 -0.62 13.31
N GLY A 113 -9.96 -0.01 12.17
CA GLY A 113 -10.49 -0.74 11.01
C GLY A 113 -9.49 -1.76 10.46
N GLN A 114 -8.22 -1.38 10.33
CA GLN A 114 -7.16 -2.29 9.90
C GLN A 114 -6.95 -3.45 10.88
N LEU A 115 -7.03 -3.20 12.18
CA LEU A 115 -6.94 -4.24 13.22
C LEU A 115 -8.16 -5.17 13.23
N ARG A 116 -9.38 -4.67 12.95
CA ARG A 116 -10.58 -5.52 12.78
C ARG A 116 -10.46 -6.48 11.60
N GLY A 117 -9.66 -6.14 10.60
CA GLY A 117 -9.37 -7.01 9.45
C GLY A 117 -8.56 -8.26 9.83
N ILE A 118 -7.98 -8.32 11.02
CA ILE A 118 -7.24 -9.49 11.51
C ILE A 118 -8.26 -10.58 11.87
N THR A 119 -8.26 -11.66 11.09
CA THR A 119 -9.10 -12.83 11.40
C THR A 119 -8.53 -13.56 12.60
N GLN A 120 -9.20 -13.44 13.74
CA GLN A 120 -8.88 -14.15 14.98
C GLN A 120 -9.89 -15.26 15.23
N GLN A 121 -9.39 -16.45 15.59
CA GLN A 121 -10.24 -17.57 16.00
C GLN A 121 -9.56 -18.28 17.17
N SER A 122 -10.24 -18.33 18.32
CA SER A 122 -9.78 -19.03 19.53
C SER A 122 -8.33 -18.67 19.96
N GLY A 123 -7.99 -17.38 19.94
CA GLY A 123 -6.65 -16.89 20.32
C GLY A 123 -5.55 -17.10 19.26
N ARG A 124 -5.90 -17.61 18.08
CA ARG A 124 -5.01 -17.74 16.92
C ARG A 124 -5.32 -16.68 15.87
N VAL A 125 -4.30 -16.26 15.14
CA VAL A 125 -4.40 -15.30 14.03
C VAL A 125 -4.19 -16.01 12.71
N ARG A 126 -4.95 -15.63 11.68
CA ARG A 126 -4.70 -16.08 10.32
C ARG A 126 -3.52 -15.31 9.73
N VAL A 127 -2.47 -16.04 9.35
CA VAL A 127 -1.26 -15.49 8.74
C VAL A 127 -1.24 -15.87 7.26
N TYR A 128 -1.09 -14.86 6.41
CA TYR A 128 -0.87 -15.01 4.97
C TYR A 128 0.63 -14.94 4.72
N TYR A 129 1.25 -16.01 4.23
CA TYR A 129 2.71 -16.06 4.02
C TYR A 129 3.07 -16.23 2.55
N SER A 130 4.24 -15.71 2.16
CA SER A 130 4.71 -15.88 0.78
C SER A 130 5.25 -17.29 0.58
N PRO A 131 4.77 -18.06 -0.42
CA PRO A 131 5.21 -19.43 -0.65
C PRO A 131 6.68 -19.52 -1.08
N THR A 132 7.20 -18.47 -1.72
CA THR A 132 8.61 -18.40 -2.16
C THR A 132 9.56 -17.87 -1.07
N CYS A 133 9.05 -17.27 0.00
CA CYS A 133 9.84 -16.68 1.07
C CYS A 133 8.97 -16.61 2.33
N PRO A 134 8.88 -17.71 3.10
CA PRO A 134 7.93 -17.84 4.20
C PRO A 134 8.03 -16.74 5.23
N GLU A 135 9.23 -16.21 5.51
CA GLU A 135 9.48 -15.07 6.40
C GLU A 135 8.61 -13.84 6.10
N LYS A 136 8.26 -13.62 4.83
CA LYS A 136 7.39 -12.53 4.42
C LYS A 136 5.93 -12.93 4.63
N SER A 137 5.34 -12.38 5.69
CA SER A 137 3.94 -12.64 6.05
C SER A 137 3.14 -11.37 6.34
N TYR A 138 1.81 -11.48 6.27
CA TYR A 138 0.84 -10.44 6.59
C TYR A 138 -0.34 -11.03 7.38
N LEU A 139 -1.00 -10.21 8.20
CA LEU A 139 -2.20 -10.60 8.95
C LEU A 139 -3.51 -10.23 8.23
N VAL A 140 -3.47 -9.21 7.38
CA VAL A 140 -4.63 -8.69 6.69
C VAL A 140 -4.44 -8.88 5.18
N ARG A 141 -5.41 -9.54 4.57
CA ARG A 141 -5.49 -9.68 3.11
C ARG A 141 -5.98 -8.36 2.50
N PRO A 142 -5.33 -7.84 1.44
CA PRO A 142 -5.86 -6.70 0.70
C PRO A 142 -7.28 -6.99 0.21
N GLY A 143 -8.22 -6.14 0.61
CA GLY A 143 -9.61 -6.21 0.17
C GLY A 143 -9.81 -5.62 -1.23
N TRP A 144 -11.01 -5.76 -1.77
CA TRP A 144 -11.39 -5.10 -3.02
C TRP A 144 -11.31 -3.58 -2.92
N LEU A 145 -11.67 -3.01 -1.76
CA LEU A 145 -11.54 -1.58 -1.52
C LEU A 145 -10.10 -1.07 -1.67
N SER A 146 -9.12 -1.76 -1.07
CA SER A 146 -7.71 -1.37 -1.19
C SER A 146 -7.19 -1.50 -2.62
N LEU A 147 -7.70 -2.47 -3.38
CA LEU A 147 -7.37 -2.60 -4.80
C LEU A 147 -7.96 -1.44 -5.61
N SER A 148 -9.22 -1.07 -5.36
CA SER A 148 -9.86 0.07 -6.01
C SER A 148 -9.13 1.38 -5.72
N ILE A 149 -8.75 1.61 -4.46
CA ILE A 149 -7.95 2.79 -4.08
C ILE A 149 -6.61 2.81 -4.83
N ALA A 150 -5.93 1.66 -4.97
CA ALA A 150 -4.69 1.59 -5.73
C ALA A 150 -4.88 1.93 -7.22
N HIS A 151 -6.06 1.63 -7.81
CA HIS A 151 -6.37 2.03 -9.18
C HIS A 151 -6.60 3.54 -9.31
N LEU A 152 -7.21 4.18 -8.30
CA LEU A 152 -7.44 5.62 -8.30
C LEU A 152 -6.13 6.43 -8.35
N ILE A 153 -5.03 5.89 -7.82
CA ILE A 153 -3.70 6.54 -7.84
C ILE A 153 -3.25 6.92 -9.25
N TYR A 154 -3.57 6.11 -10.27
CA TYR A 154 -3.18 6.41 -11.65
C TYR A 154 -4.37 6.88 -12.51
N ILE A 155 -5.60 6.49 -12.19
CA ILE A 155 -6.79 6.94 -12.93
C ILE A 155 -7.03 8.44 -12.73
N LEU A 156 -6.98 8.94 -11.50
CA LEU A 156 -7.29 10.35 -11.21
C LEU A 156 -6.30 11.33 -11.87
N PRO A 157 -4.96 11.13 -11.78
CA PRO A 157 -4.01 12.00 -12.48
C PRO A 157 -4.18 11.93 -14.00
N THR A 158 -4.46 10.75 -14.55
CA THR A 158 -4.69 10.57 -15.99
C THR A 158 -5.94 11.33 -16.43
N TRP A 159 -7.05 11.17 -15.71
CA TRP A 159 -8.29 11.89 -15.98
C TRP A 159 -8.08 13.40 -15.94
N TRP A 160 -7.42 13.90 -14.89
CA TRP A 160 -7.09 15.32 -14.76
C TRP A 160 -6.21 15.82 -15.90
N PHE A 161 -5.18 15.06 -16.28
CA PHE A 161 -4.29 15.42 -17.39
C PHE A 161 -5.03 15.53 -18.72
N VAL A 162 -5.91 14.55 -19.02
CA VAL A 162 -6.73 14.58 -20.25
C VAL A 162 -7.67 15.78 -20.24
N MET A 163 -8.38 16.00 -19.13
CA MET A 163 -9.31 17.13 -18.97
C MET A 163 -8.64 18.50 -19.05
N ARG A 164 -7.35 18.60 -18.72
CA ARG A 164 -6.64 19.88 -18.66
C ARG A 164 -6.00 20.29 -19.99
N PHE A 165 -5.54 19.32 -20.78
CA PHE A 165 -4.68 19.55 -21.94
C PHE A 165 -5.26 19.06 -23.27
N TYR A 166 -6.34 18.27 -23.25
CA TYR A 166 -6.93 17.68 -24.46
C TYR A 166 -8.43 17.94 -24.62
N LEU A 167 -9.09 18.45 -23.58
CA LEU A 167 -10.49 18.88 -23.56
C LEU A 167 -10.54 20.35 -23.13
#